data_AF-A0A7C6QWU8-F1
#
_entry.id   AF-A0A7C6QWU8-F1
#
_cell.length_a   1.000
_cell.length_b   1.000
_cell.length_c   1.000
_cell.angle_alpha   90.00
_cell.angle_beta   90.00
_cell.angle_gamma   90.00
#
_symmetry.space_group_name_H-M   'P 1'
#
loop_
_entity.id
_entity.type
_entity.pdbx_description
1 polymer ?
#
loop_
_entity_poly.entity_id
_entity_poly.type
_entity_poly.pdbx_seq_one_letter_code
_entity_poly.pdbx_strand_id
1 'polypeptide(L)'
;EAIALARQIRADWLVTDDAAARLFAQTLGIEVHGSLGIVLWAVATGRLNRPQAEAVLERLSRSSLWLSPRVLAEAKAALGKIYS
;
A
#
# COMPACT_ATOMS: atom_id res chain seq x y z
N GLU A 1 9.96 9.64 -13.69
CA GLU A 1 11.07 10.07 -12.81
C GLU A 1 11.21 9.20 -11.55
N ALA A 2 10.15 8.99 -10.75
CA ALA A 2 10.22 8.22 -9.50
C ALA A 2 10.86 6.81 -9.64
N ILE A 3 10.52 6.07 -10.71
CA ILE A 3 11.10 4.73 -10.98
C ILE A 3 12.60 4.82 -11.27
N ALA A 4 13.04 5.82 -12.04
CA ALA A 4 14.45 6.02 -12.34
C ALA A 4 15.24 6.35 -11.07
N LEU A 5 14.68 7.21 -10.22
CA LEU A 5 15.27 7.54 -8.92
C LEU A 5 15.33 6.31 -8.01
N ALA A 6 14.25 5.54 -7.91
CA ALA A 6 14.20 4.31 -7.10
C ALA A 6 15.31 3.32 -7.50
N ARG A 7 15.58 3.19 -8.81
CA ARG A 7 16.71 2.38 -9.29
C ARG A 7 18.06 2.97 -8.93
N GLN A 8 18.22 4.27 -9.10
CA GLN A 8 19.48 4.96 -8.82
C GLN A 8 19.89 4.82 -7.35
N ILE A 9 18.95 4.99 -6.43
CA ILE A 9 19.20 4.89 -4.98
C ILE A 9 19.08 3.46 -4.44
N ARG A 10 18.73 2.49 -5.31
CA ARG A 10 18.42 1.10 -4.93
C ARG A 10 17.37 1.04 -3.81
N ALA A 11 16.28 1.78 -3.98
CA ALA A 11 15.17 1.75 -3.04
C ALA A 11 14.60 0.32 -2.97
N ASP A 12 14.33 -0.14 -1.76
CA ASP A 12 13.66 -1.43 -1.55
C ASP A 12 12.27 -1.40 -2.18
N TRP A 13 11.54 -0.29 -1.96
CA TRP A 13 10.15 -0.14 -2.35
C TRP A 13 9.91 1.09 -3.23
N LEU A 14 9.00 0.93 -4.18
CA LEU A 14 8.32 2.03 -4.84
C LEU A 14 6.89 2.15 -4.31
N VAL A 15 6.50 3.35 -3.90
CA VAL A 15 5.10 3.64 -3.57
C VAL A 15 4.46 4.38 -4.73
N THR A 16 3.40 3.81 -5.31
CA THR A 16 2.66 4.46 -6.41
C THR A 16 1.19 3.99 -6.46
N ASP A 17 0.31 4.94 -6.77
CA ASP A 17 -1.10 4.76 -7.08
C ASP A 17 -1.36 4.65 -8.60
N ASP A 18 -0.37 4.96 -9.43
CA ASP A 18 -0.45 4.83 -10.89
C ASP A 18 -0.27 3.37 -11.33
N ALA A 19 -1.27 2.84 -12.05
CA ALA A 19 -1.28 1.45 -12.48
C ALA A 19 -0.22 1.13 -13.54
N ALA A 20 0.07 2.07 -14.45
CA ALA A 20 1.08 1.88 -15.50
C ALA A 20 2.49 1.91 -14.91
N ALA A 21 2.75 2.85 -13.99
CA ALA A 21 3.99 2.94 -13.24
C ALA A 21 4.22 1.69 -12.39
N ARG A 22 3.17 1.17 -11.74
CA ARG A 22 3.23 -0.09 -10.99
C ARG A 22 3.65 -1.25 -11.90
N LEU A 23 2.96 -1.44 -13.02
CA LEU A 23 3.26 -2.54 -13.94
C LEU A 23 4.69 -2.44 -14.47
N PHE A 24 5.11 -1.25 -14.87
CA PHE A 24 6.46 -1.02 -15.36
C PHE A 24 7.53 -1.29 -14.28
N ALA A 25 7.36 -0.76 -13.06
CA ALA A 25 8.31 -0.98 -11.97
C ALA A 25 8.42 -2.46 -11.57
N GLN A 26 7.31 -3.20 -11.60
CA GLN A 26 7.30 -4.65 -11.39
C GLN A 26 8.13 -5.39 -12.45
N THR A 27 8.08 -4.97 -13.72
CA THR A 27 8.93 -5.56 -14.78
C THR A 27 10.43 -5.32 -14.55
N LEU A 28 10.77 -4.33 -13.75
CA LEU A 28 12.13 -3.98 -13.36
C LEU A 28 12.57 -4.64 -12.05
N GLY A 29 11.73 -5.51 -11.46
CA GLY A 29 12.01 -6.20 -10.21
C GLY A 29 11.92 -5.33 -8.96
N ILE A 30 11.30 -4.14 -9.06
CA ILE A 30 11.10 -3.24 -7.92
C ILE A 30 9.80 -3.66 -7.22
N GLU A 31 9.87 -3.87 -5.90
CA GLU A 31 8.67 -4.15 -5.11
C GLU A 31 7.79 -2.88 -5.03
N VAL A 32 6.50 -3.02 -5.35
CA VAL A 32 5.57 -1.89 -5.44
C VAL A 32 4.47 -2.00 -4.41
N HIS A 33 4.23 -0.91 -3.68
CA HIS A 33 3.11 -0.78 -2.76
C HIS A 33 2.24 0.44 -3.09
N GLY A 34 0.96 0.36 -2.70
CA GLY A 34 0.08 1.52 -2.62
C GLY A 34 -0.23 1.88 -1.16
N SER A 35 -1.03 2.92 -0.93
CA SER A 35 -1.34 3.41 0.42
C SER A 35 -1.90 2.33 1.36
N LEU A 36 -2.75 1.43 0.86
CA LEU A 36 -3.28 0.32 1.67
C LEU A 36 -2.19 -0.67 2.10
N GLY A 37 -1.22 -0.94 1.22
CA GLY A 37 -0.07 -1.79 1.54
C GLY A 37 0.78 -1.20 2.67
N ILE A 38 0.97 0.13 2.66
CA ILE A 38 1.69 0.83 3.74
C ILE A 38 0.95 0.73 5.07
N VAL A 39 -0.39 0.84 5.07
CA VAL A 39 -1.19 0.66 6.30
C VAL A 39 -1.03 -0.75 6.85
N LEU A 40 -1.15 -1.77 6.00
CA LEU A 40 -1.00 -3.17 6.40
C LEU A 40 0.41 -3.49 6.90
N TRP A 41 1.45 -2.94 6.26
CA TRP A 41 2.82 -3.08 6.73
C TRP A 41 3.03 -2.40 8.09
N ALA A 42 2.45 -1.21 8.29
CA ALA A 42 2.53 -0.52 9.58
C ALA A 42 1.86 -1.34 10.69
N VAL A 43 0.78 -2.04 10.39
CA VAL A 43 0.17 -3.01 11.31
C VAL A 43 1.11 -4.19 11.58
N ALA A 44 1.58 -4.86 10.53
CA ALA A 44 2.43 -6.05 10.63
C ALA A 44 3.74 -5.79 11.38
N THR A 45 4.20 -4.54 11.39
CA THR A 45 5.42 -4.12 12.10
C THR A 45 5.16 -3.42 13.43
N GLY A 46 3.92 -3.43 13.94
CA GLY A 46 3.56 -2.89 15.25
C GLY A 46 3.54 -1.36 15.33
N ARG A 47 3.60 -0.65 14.21
CA ARG A 47 3.52 0.83 14.13
C ARG A 47 2.10 1.35 14.24
N LEU A 48 1.12 0.53 13.85
CA LEU A 48 -0.31 0.81 14.03
C LEU A 48 -0.97 -0.36 14.76
N ASN A 49 -1.82 -0.04 15.72
CA ASN A 49 -2.75 -1.02 16.29
C ASN A 49 -4.04 -1.12 15.46
N ARG A 50 -4.87 -2.12 15.77
CA ARG A 50 -6.05 -2.44 14.98
C ARG A 50 -7.04 -1.25 14.85
N PRO A 51 -7.47 -0.58 15.95
CA PRO A 51 -8.35 0.58 15.84
C PRO A 51 -7.77 1.70 14.97
N GLN A 52 -6.47 1.98 15.10
CA GLN A 52 -5.80 2.99 14.27
C GLN A 52 -5.81 2.61 12.79
N ALA A 53 -5.50 1.36 12.47
CA ALA A 53 -5.50 0.86 11.09
C ALA A 53 -6.90 0.93 10.47
N GLU A 54 -7.94 0.50 11.19
CA GLU A 54 -9.34 0.59 10.73
C GLU A 54 -9.75 2.04 10.45
N ALA A 55 -9.39 2.97 11.35
CA ALA A 55 -9.65 4.40 11.17
C ALA A 55 -8.91 4.99 9.95
N VAL A 56 -7.67 4.57 9.69
CA VAL A 56 -6.91 5.02 8.51
C VAL A 56 -7.51 4.46 7.23
N LEU A 57 -7.88 3.17 7.18
CA LEU A 57 -8.55 2.57 6.02
C LEU A 57 -9.87 3.29 5.69
N GLU A 58 -10.65 3.63 6.71
CA GLU A 58 -11.90 4.37 6.55
C GLU A 58 -11.67 5.80 6.03
N ARG A 59 -10.63 6.49 6.52
CA ARG A 59 -10.26 7.82 6.01
C ARG A 59 -9.79 7.77 4.56
N LEU A 60 -9.00 6.76 4.18
CA LEU A 60 -8.54 6.58 2.79
C LEU A 60 -9.71 6.33 1.84
N SER A 61 -10.71 5.57 2.26
CA SER A 61 -11.92 5.30 1.46
C SER A 61 -12.77 6.55 1.16
N ARG A 62 -12.60 7.62 1.96
CA ARG A 62 -13.29 8.91 1.83
C ARG A 62 -12.41 10.02 1.26
N SER A 63 -11.18 9.68 0.86
CA SER A 63 -10.24 10.63 0.26
C SER A 63 -10.47 10.75 -1.24
N SER A 64 -9.72 11.64 -1.89
CA SER A 64 -9.68 11.74 -3.35
C SER A 64 -8.93 10.58 -4.03
N LEU A 65 -8.27 9.70 -3.25
CA LEU A 65 -7.61 8.52 -3.79
C LEU A 65 -8.66 7.52 -4.27
N TRP A 66 -8.57 7.11 -5.54
CA TRP A 66 -9.45 6.08 -6.06
C TRP A 66 -9.11 4.72 -5.44
N LEU A 67 -10.10 4.12 -4.78
CA LEU A 67 -10.01 2.79 -4.20
C LEU A 67 -11.22 1.98 -4.64
N SER A 68 -10.98 0.88 -5.36
CA SER A 68 -12.09 -0.02 -5.69
C SER A 68 -12.64 -0.67 -4.41
N PRO A 69 -13.97 -0.90 -4.32
CA PRO A 69 -14.57 -1.61 -3.19
C PRO A 69 -13.93 -2.97 -2.92
N ARG A 70 -13.53 -3.67 -3.98
CA ARG A 70 -12.82 -4.95 -3.91
C ARG A 70 -11.48 -4.82 -3.18
N VAL A 71 -10.64 -3.88 -3.60
CA VAL A 71 -9.30 -3.69 -3.02
C VAL A 71 -9.38 -3.24 -1.55
N LEU A 72 -10.38 -2.43 -1.20
CA LEU A 72 -10.64 -2.08 0.20
C LEU A 72 -11.06 -3.29 1.03
N ALA A 73 -11.94 -4.14 0.49
CA ALA A 73 -12.37 -5.37 1.17
C ALA A 73 -11.20 -6.34 1.37
N GLU A 74 -10.35 -6.52 0.36
CA GLU A 74 -9.12 -7.32 0.45
C GLU A 74 -8.19 -6.80 1.55
N ALA A 75 -8.02 -5.48 1.66
CA ALA A 75 -7.23 -4.87 2.74
C ALA A 75 -7.84 -5.09 4.13
N LYS A 76 -9.16 -4.94 4.29
CA LYS A 76 -9.85 -5.22 5.55
C LYS A 76 -9.73 -6.70 5.96
N ALA A 77 -9.84 -7.61 5.00
CA ALA A 77 -9.64 -9.04 5.25
C ALA A 77 -8.18 -9.37 5.65
N ALA A 78 -7.20 -8.75 4.97
CA ALA A 78 -5.79 -8.89 5.33
C ALA A 78 -5.50 -8.38 6.75
N LEU A 79 -6.07 -7.23 7.11
CA LEU A 79 -5.98 -6.69 8.47
C LEU A 79 -6.51 -7.68 9.51
N GLY A 80 -7.66 -8.31 9.25
CA GLY A 80 -8.21 -9.35 10.13
C GLY A 80 -7.26 -10.53 10.34
N LYS A 81 -6.56 -10.97 9.28
CA LYS A 81 -5.60 -12.07 9.33
C LYS A 81 -4.32 -11.77 10.12
N ILE A 82 -3.94 -10.50 10.24
CA ILE A 82 -2.75 -10.11 11.03
C ILE A 82 -3.02 -10.28 12.54
N TYR A 83 -4.29 -10.17 12.95
CA TYR A 83 -4.71 -10.23 14.35
C TYR A 83 -5.41 -11.53 14.76
N SER A 84 -5.56 -12.47 13.84
CA SER A 84 -6.06 -13.83 14.10
C SER A 84 -4.92 -14.75 14.53
#